data_AF-A0A934LW19-F1
#
_entry.id   AF-A0A934LW19-F1
#
_cell.length_a   1.000
_cell.length_b   1.000
_cell.length_c   1.000
_cell.angle_alpha   90.00
_cell.angle_beta   90.00
_cell.angle_gamma   90.00
#
_symmetry.space_group_name_H-M   'P 1'
#
loop_
_entity.id
_entity.type
_entity.pdbx_description
1 polymer ?
#
loop_
_entity_poly.entity_id
_entity_poly.type
_entity_poly.pdbx_seq_one_letter_code
_entity_poly.pdbx_strand_id
1 'polypeptide(L)'
;MRIDPLTTLTEDAEALLRMRALERTSDVETNLQQLRKAFEAGKLHGACLYDAQETARGVVIWRWSDSHQSYAQVLVLYVPPVMSADLGLALVDHVFARLSQSPTLAVIEARMRDQSPGVRDGWEQRGVVFFERCRMVRQLRQTPIPVLPVPDKYHLVRWDDAHQEQIEQLAMIAYRDSIDAVVVPDT
;
A
#
# COMPACT_ATOMS: atom_id res chain seq x y z
N MET A 1 -12.31 -22.05 9.18
CA MET A 1 -11.92 -20.75 8.60
C MET A 1 -12.15 -20.82 7.10
N ARG A 2 -12.74 -19.77 6.53
CA ARG A 2 -13.11 -19.69 5.11
C ARG A 2 -12.65 -18.33 4.58
N ILE A 3 -12.19 -18.28 3.33
CA ILE A 3 -11.84 -17.02 2.67
C ILE A 3 -12.65 -16.93 1.39
N ASP A 4 -13.51 -15.93 1.30
CA ASP A 4 -14.38 -15.71 0.15
C ASP A 4 -13.88 -14.55 -0.71
N PRO A 5 -13.88 -14.68 -2.04
CA PRO A 5 -13.56 -13.56 -2.92
C PRO A 5 -14.63 -12.47 -2.85
N LEU A 6 -14.19 -11.22 -2.90
CA LEU A 6 -15.05 -10.05 -2.98
C LEU A 6 -15.14 -9.58 -4.44
N THR A 7 -16.32 -9.68 -5.02
CA THR A 7 -16.68 -9.05 -6.30
C THR A 7 -17.27 -7.65 -6.12
N THR A 8 -17.80 -7.38 -4.92
CA THR A 8 -18.29 -6.07 -4.46
C THR A 8 -17.83 -5.85 -3.02
N LEU A 9 -17.93 -4.60 -2.54
CA LEU A 9 -17.66 -4.31 -1.13
C LEU A 9 -18.87 -4.69 -0.28
N THR A 10 -18.80 -5.84 0.38
CA THR A 10 -19.86 -6.37 1.26
C THR A 10 -19.95 -5.61 2.59
N GLU A 11 -21.11 -5.65 3.25
CA GLU A 11 -21.31 -5.04 4.58
C GLU A 11 -20.27 -5.51 5.63
N ASP A 12 -19.92 -6.79 5.62
CA ASP A 12 -18.89 -7.37 6.51
C ASP A 12 -17.52 -6.74 6.31
N ALA A 13 -17.07 -6.67 5.05
CA ALA A 13 -15.82 -6.02 4.69
C ALA A 13 -15.83 -4.53 5.07
N GLU A 14 -16.97 -3.84 4.89
CA GLU A 14 -17.09 -2.45 5.33
C GLU A 14 -17.02 -2.30 6.85
N ALA A 15 -17.63 -3.21 7.61
CA ALA A 15 -17.57 -3.19 9.07
C ALA A 15 -16.11 -3.30 9.55
N LEU A 16 -15.33 -4.20 8.94
CA LEU A 16 -13.88 -4.31 9.19
C LEU A 16 -13.11 -3.03 8.83
N LEU A 17 -13.42 -2.41 7.68
CA LEU A 17 -12.79 -1.15 7.29
C LEU A 17 -13.19 0.03 8.20
N ARG A 18 -14.40 0.03 8.75
CA ARG A 18 -14.84 1.00 9.76
C ARG A 18 -14.10 0.81 11.08
N MET A 19 -13.96 -0.44 11.55
CA MET A 19 -13.12 -0.74 12.72
C MET A 19 -11.69 -0.21 12.51
N ARG A 20 -11.07 -0.54 11.38
CA ARG A 20 -9.73 -0.07 11.01
C ARG A 20 -9.61 1.46 10.98
N ALA A 21 -10.65 2.16 10.53
CA ALA A 21 -10.62 3.62 10.45
C ALA A 21 -10.75 4.29 11.83
N LEU A 22 -11.53 3.70 12.74
CA LEU A 22 -11.66 4.16 14.13
C LEU A 22 -10.30 4.11 14.84
N GLU A 23 -9.53 3.04 14.63
CA GLU A 23 -8.18 2.88 15.19
C GLU A 23 -7.19 3.96 14.70
N ARG A 24 -7.46 4.58 13.55
CA ARG A 24 -6.55 5.53 12.89
C ARG A 24 -7.05 6.97 12.88
N THR A 25 -8.20 7.24 13.51
CA THR A 25 -8.84 8.57 13.56
C THR A 25 -8.98 9.20 12.16
N SER A 26 -9.35 8.39 11.16
CA SER A 26 -9.47 8.82 9.76
C SER A 26 -10.93 8.94 9.31
N ASP A 27 -11.23 9.89 8.41
CA ASP A 27 -12.53 9.96 7.74
C ASP A 27 -12.76 8.69 6.90
N VAL A 28 -13.72 7.86 7.33
CA VAL A 28 -13.96 6.53 6.78
C VAL A 28 -14.94 6.55 5.61
N GLU A 29 -15.97 7.40 5.65
CA GLU A 29 -17.09 7.28 4.71
C GLU A 29 -16.68 7.72 3.30
N THR A 30 -15.87 8.77 3.18
CA THR A 30 -15.28 9.17 1.89
C THR A 30 -14.43 8.04 1.28
N ASN A 31 -13.63 7.35 2.10
CA ASN A 31 -12.78 6.25 1.64
C ASN A 31 -13.62 5.03 1.23
N LEU A 32 -14.66 4.68 1.99
CA LEU A 32 -15.57 3.57 1.64
C LEU A 32 -16.30 3.85 0.33
N GLN A 33 -16.78 5.07 0.11
CA GLN A 33 -17.41 5.44 -1.16
C GLN A 33 -16.46 5.28 -2.36
N GLN A 34 -15.18 5.64 -2.19
CA GLN A 34 -14.17 5.44 -3.23
C GLN A 34 -13.91 3.97 -3.50
N LEU A 35 -13.83 3.14 -2.45
CA LEU A 35 -13.64 1.70 -2.57
C LEU A 35 -14.84 1.04 -3.28
N ARG A 36 -16.09 1.38 -2.91
CA ARG A 36 -17.30 0.87 -3.58
C ARG A 36 -17.27 1.12 -5.08
N LYS A 37 -17.08 2.39 -5.48
CA LYS A 37 -17.01 2.78 -6.90
C LYS A 37 -15.90 2.05 -7.66
N ALA A 38 -14.78 1.79 -6.99
CA ALA A 38 -13.65 1.10 -7.62
C ALA A 38 -13.89 -0.42 -7.76
N PHE A 39 -14.60 -1.05 -6.82
CA PHE A 39 -15.09 -2.43 -6.98
C PHE A 39 -16.13 -2.53 -8.11
N GLU A 40 -17.11 -1.63 -8.14
CA GLU A 40 -18.13 -1.56 -9.20
C GLU A 40 -17.51 -1.38 -10.60
N ALA A 41 -16.44 -0.59 -10.68
CA ALA A 41 -15.69 -0.39 -11.91
C ALA A 41 -14.73 -1.54 -12.27
N GLY A 42 -14.68 -2.62 -11.48
CA GLY A 42 -13.77 -3.75 -11.70
C GLY A 42 -12.29 -3.42 -11.51
N LYS A 43 -11.97 -2.32 -10.83
CA LYS A 43 -10.59 -1.84 -10.60
C LYS A 43 -9.95 -2.43 -9.36
N LEU A 44 -10.77 -2.98 -8.45
CA LEU A 44 -10.33 -3.61 -7.22
C LEU A 44 -10.75 -5.07 -7.18
N HIS A 45 -9.93 -5.85 -6.49
CA HIS A 45 -10.21 -7.22 -6.10
C HIS A 45 -10.05 -7.31 -4.59
N GLY A 46 -10.73 -8.27 -3.97
CA GLY A 46 -10.59 -8.48 -2.54
C GLY A 46 -10.97 -9.89 -2.11
N ALA A 47 -10.76 -10.15 -0.84
CA ALA A 47 -11.28 -11.33 -0.17
C ALA A 47 -11.59 -11.00 1.30
N CYS A 48 -12.58 -11.68 1.87
CA CYS A 48 -12.96 -11.58 3.26
C CYS A 48 -12.76 -12.93 3.95
N LEU A 49 -12.12 -12.90 5.13
CA LEU A 49 -11.84 -14.07 5.94
C LEU A 49 -12.93 -14.20 7.01
N TYR A 50 -13.51 -15.39 7.10
CA TYR A 50 -14.57 -15.75 8.04
C TYR A 50 -14.10 -16.86 9.00
N ASP A 51 -14.49 -16.73 10.27
CA ASP A 51 -14.31 -17.78 11.25
C ASP A 51 -15.37 -18.90 11.10
N ALA A 52 -15.35 -19.89 11.99
CA ALA A 52 -16.32 -21.00 11.96
C ALA A 52 -17.76 -20.60 12.31
N GLN A 53 -17.96 -19.39 12.84
CA GLN A 53 -19.26 -18.82 13.19
C GLN A 53 -19.76 -17.88 12.08
N GLU A 54 -19.15 -17.92 10.89
CA GLU A 54 -19.45 -17.04 9.75
C GLU A 54 -19.29 -15.55 10.09
N THR A 55 -18.46 -15.22 11.08
CA THR A 55 -18.14 -13.83 11.40
C THR A 55 -16.89 -13.40 10.64
N ALA A 56 -16.97 -12.25 9.96
CA ALA A 56 -15.83 -11.67 9.27
C ALA A 56 -14.73 -11.24 10.26
N ARG A 57 -13.51 -11.76 10.07
CA ARG A 57 -12.34 -11.52 10.91
C ARG A 57 -11.17 -10.88 10.17
N GLY A 58 -11.25 -10.73 8.86
CA GLY A 58 -10.23 -9.99 8.13
C GLY A 58 -10.62 -9.71 6.70
N VAL A 59 -9.96 -8.73 6.11
CA VAL A 59 -10.20 -8.29 4.74
C VAL A 59 -8.90 -7.97 4.05
N VAL A 60 -8.77 -8.38 2.80
CA VAL A 60 -7.68 -8.00 1.91
C VAL A 60 -8.26 -7.39 0.63
N ILE A 61 -7.67 -6.28 0.18
CA ILE A 61 -8.07 -5.56 -1.04
C ILE A 61 -6.80 -5.21 -1.81
N TRP A 62 -6.79 -5.53 -3.09
CA TRP A 62 -5.68 -5.23 -3.99
C TRP A 62 -6.17 -4.75 -5.35
N ARG A 63 -5.23 -4.27 -6.16
CA ARG A 63 -5.45 -3.93 -7.56
C ARG A 63 -4.25 -4.30 -8.40
N TRP A 64 -4.47 -4.43 -9.70
CA TRP A 64 -3.42 -4.40 -10.70
C TRP A 64 -3.15 -2.94 -11.10
N SER A 65 -1.87 -2.55 -11.08
CA SER A 65 -1.42 -1.21 -11.50
C SER A 65 -1.38 -1.06 -13.02
N ASP A 66 -1.33 -2.18 -13.75
CA ASP A 66 -1.26 -2.26 -15.20
C ASP A 66 -2.24 -3.32 -15.75
N SER A 67 -2.52 -3.27 -17.05
CA SER A 67 -3.40 -4.21 -17.74
C SER A 67 -2.76 -5.59 -17.97
N HIS A 68 -1.44 -5.68 -17.91
CA HIS A 68 -0.70 -6.93 -18.08
C HIS A 68 -0.62 -7.76 -16.81
N GLN A 69 -1.16 -7.27 -15.70
CA GLN A 69 -1.08 -7.89 -14.38
C GLN A 69 0.37 -8.16 -13.96
N SER A 70 1.28 -7.26 -14.33
CA SER A 70 2.70 -7.37 -13.95
C SER A 70 3.01 -6.76 -12.59
N TYR A 71 2.18 -5.81 -12.15
CA TYR A 71 2.34 -5.15 -10.86
C TYR A 71 1.04 -5.15 -10.06
N ALA A 72 1.04 -5.86 -8.93
CA ALA A 72 -0.02 -5.84 -7.93
C ALA A 72 0.27 -4.87 -6.78
N GLN A 73 -0.75 -4.16 -6.32
CA GLN A 73 -0.71 -3.36 -5.10
C GLN A 73 -1.76 -3.86 -4.12
N VAL A 74 -1.32 -4.41 -2.97
CA VAL A 74 -2.18 -4.73 -1.83
C VAL A 74 -2.40 -3.45 -1.02
N LEU A 75 -3.61 -2.90 -1.15
CA LEU A 75 -4.02 -1.61 -0.61
C LEU A 75 -4.48 -1.69 0.84
N VAL A 76 -5.17 -2.79 1.16
CA VAL A 76 -5.65 -3.11 2.50
C VAL A 76 -5.38 -4.57 2.76
N LEU A 77 -4.82 -4.86 3.93
CA LEU A 77 -4.82 -6.20 4.50
C LEU A 77 -4.98 -5.98 6.01
N TYR A 78 -6.16 -6.30 6.51
CA TYR A 78 -6.55 -5.95 7.87
C TYR A 78 -7.16 -7.13 8.60
N VAL A 79 -6.67 -7.33 9.82
CA VAL A 79 -7.22 -8.23 10.83
C VAL A 79 -7.30 -7.44 12.14
N PRO A 80 -8.43 -7.44 12.86
CA PRO A 80 -8.53 -6.73 14.13
C PRO A 80 -7.39 -7.12 15.10
N PRO A 81 -6.76 -6.17 15.82
CA PRO A 81 -5.58 -6.42 16.65
C PRO A 81 -5.74 -7.49 17.73
N VAL A 82 -6.98 -7.72 18.19
CA VAL A 82 -7.32 -8.70 19.23
C VAL A 82 -7.38 -10.15 18.71
N MET A 83 -7.23 -10.37 17.41
CA MET A 83 -7.33 -11.70 16.79
C MET A 83 -5.98 -12.43 16.77
N SER A 84 -6.01 -13.73 16.50
CA SER A 84 -4.78 -14.52 16.33
C SER A 84 -3.96 -14.03 15.14
N ALA A 85 -2.63 -14.05 15.28
CA ALA A 85 -1.69 -13.82 14.20
C ALA A 85 -1.91 -14.77 13.01
N ASP A 86 -2.36 -16.00 13.27
CA ASP A 86 -2.63 -17.00 12.23
C ASP A 86 -3.62 -16.51 11.17
N LEU A 87 -4.56 -15.63 11.54
CA LEU A 87 -5.52 -15.06 10.60
C LEU A 87 -4.86 -14.07 9.63
N GLY A 88 -3.89 -13.29 10.13
CA GLY A 88 -3.09 -12.39 9.29
C GLY A 88 -2.20 -13.16 8.34
N LEU A 89 -1.53 -14.21 8.82
CA LEU A 89 -0.75 -15.12 7.96
C LEU A 89 -1.64 -15.75 6.87
N ALA A 90 -2.82 -16.25 7.25
CA ALA A 90 -3.74 -16.86 6.29
C ALA A 90 -4.19 -15.90 5.18
N LEU A 91 -4.44 -14.62 5.50
CA LEU A 91 -4.75 -13.60 4.49
C LEU A 91 -3.56 -13.28 3.59
N VAL A 92 -2.35 -13.20 4.14
CA VAL A 92 -1.12 -13.01 3.35
C VAL A 92 -0.92 -14.18 2.40
N ASP A 93 -1.01 -15.41 2.90
CA ASP A 93 -0.87 -16.63 2.09
C ASP A 93 -1.90 -16.68 0.97
N HIS A 94 -3.15 -16.34 1.28
CA HIS A 94 -4.22 -16.30 0.28
C HIS A 94 -3.92 -15.29 -0.84
N VAL A 95 -3.62 -14.03 -0.49
CA VAL A 95 -3.39 -13.00 -1.50
C VAL A 95 -2.11 -13.26 -2.28
N PHE A 96 -1.05 -13.74 -1.63
CA PHE A 96 0.20 -14.10 -2.29
C PHE A 96 -0.03 -15.23 -3.30
N ALA A 97 -0.70 -16.32 -2.88
CA ALA A 97 -1.03 -17.43 -3.77
C ALA A 97 -1.90 -16.99 -4.94
N ARG A 98 -2.88 -16.10 -4.70
CA ARG A 98 -3.77 -15.60 -5.75
C ARG A 98 -3.05 -14.72 -6.77
N LEU A 99 -2.18 -13.83 -6.31
CA LEU A 99 -1.40 -12.95 -7.19
C LEU A 99 -0.37 -13.76 -8.01
N SER A 100 0.27 -14.74 -7.37
CA SER A 100 1.29 -15.60 -7.99
C SER A 100 0.74 -16.52 -9.09
N GLN A 101 -0.59 -16.59 -9.26
CA GLN A 101 -1.21 -17.28 -10.40
C GLN A 101 -1.09 -16.49 -11.71
N SER A 102 -0.77 -15.18 -11.65
CA SER A 102 -0.51 -14.38 -12.84
C SER A 102 0.87 -14.72 -13.41
N PRO A 103 0.97 -15.21 -14.66
CA PRO A 103 2.25 -15.62 -15.26
C PRO A 103 3.18 -14.44 -15.58
N THR A 104 2.64 -13.22 -15.56
CA THR A 104 3.34 -11.97 -15.89
C THR A 104 3.71 -11.17 -14.65
N LEU A 105 3.36 -11.65 -13.45
CA LEU A 105 3.62 -10.95 -12.20
C LEU A 105 5.13 -10.76 -12.00
N ALA A 106 5.53 -9.49 -11.89
CA ALA A 106 6.88 -9.09 -11.55
C ALA A 106 6.98 -8.51 -10.14
N VAL A 107 5.93 -7.80 -9.67
CA VAL A 107 5.99 -7.05 -8.40
C VAL A 107 4.69 -7.16 -7.60
N ILE A 108 4.81 -7.42 -6.30
CA ILE A 108 3.76 -7.21 -5.30
C ILE A 108 4.22 -6.10 -4.34
N GLU A 109 3.53 -4.96 -4.33
CA GLU A 109 3.68 -3.95 -3.27
C GLU A 109 2.57 -4.13 -2.23
N ALA A 110 2.94 -4.32 -0.97
CA ALA A 110 1.99 -4.33 0.14
C ALA A 110 2.15 -3.08 1.01
N ARG A 111 1.03 -2.39 1.27
CA ARG A 111 1.02 -1.22 2.17
C ARG A 111 0.57 -1.62 3.55
N MET A 112 1.55 -1.81 4.44
CA MET A 112 1.29 -2.07 5.85
C MET A 112 1.13 -0.76 6.61
N ARG A 113 -0.12 -0.39 6.88
CA ARG A 113 -0.47 0.87 7.58
C ARG A 113 -1.06 0.63 8.97
N ASP A 114 -1.27 -0.63 9.32
CA ASP A 114 -1.95 -1.07 10.53
C ASP A 114 -1.14 -2.20 11.19
N GLN A 115 -1.33 -2.37 12.50
CA GLN A 115 -0.66 -3.41 13.29
C GLN A 115 -1.47 -4.72 13.25
N SER A 116 -1.92 -5.11 12.05
CA SER A 116 -2.65 -6.36 11.89
C SER A 116 -1.74 -7.55 12.29
N PRO A 117 -2.17 -8.39 13.25
CA PRO A 117 -1.31 -9.41 13.82
C PRO A 117 -0.91 -10.44 12.77
N GLY A 118 0.35 -10.85 12.76
CA GLY A 118 0.87 -11.90 11.86
C GLY A 118 1.07 -11.50 10.39
N VAL A 119 0.62 -10.32 9.98
CA VAL A 119 0.74 -9.85 8.59
C VAL A 119 2.19 -9.57 8.21
N ARG A 120 2.96 -8.94 9.10
CA ARG A 120 4.38 -8.65 8.87
C ARG A 120 5.16 -9.94 8.65
N ASP A 121 5.08 -10.83 9.63
CA ASP A 121 5.76 -12.12 9.63
C ASP A 121 5.34 -12.95 8.41
N GLY A 122 4.05 -12.91 8.03
CA GLY A 122 3.56 -13.58 6.83
C GLY A 122 4.22 -13.07 5.55
N TRP A 123 4.41 -11.76 5.40
CA TRP A 123 5.12 -11.20 4.23
C TRP A 123 6.64 -11.49 4.29
N GLU A 124 7.26 -11.42 5.48
CA GLU A 124 8.67 -11.76 5.69
C GLU A 124 8.95 -13.22 5.28
N GLN A 125 8.08 -14.16 5.65
CA GLN A 125 8.17 -15.57 5.26
C GLN A 125 8.10 -15.81 3.74
N ARG A 126 7.59 -14.83 2.98
CA ARG A 126 7.45 -14.87 1.51
C ARG A 126 8.54 -14.05 0.81
N GLY A 127 9.57 -13.66 1.55
CA GLY A 127 10.74 -12.96 1.02
C GLY A 127 10.51 -11.49 0.70
N VAL A 128 9.43 -10.88 1.23
CA VAL A 128 9.18 -9.45 1.02
C VAL A 128 10.20 -8.62 1.79
N VAL A 129 10.80 -7.64 1.11
CA VAL A 129 11.68 -6.65 1.72
C VAL A 129 10.88 -5.41 2.12
N PHE A 130 11.12 -4.93 3.34
CA PHE A 130 10.39 -3.81 3.92
C PHE A 130 11.13 -2.50 3.71
N PHE A 131 10.41 -1.50 3.19
CA PHE A 131 10.88 -0.12 3.11
C PHE A 131 10.00 0.76 4.00
N GLU A 132 10.55 1.22 5.12
CA GLU A 132 9.83 2.18 5.96
C GLU A 132 9.82 3.56 5.28
N ARG A 133 8.65 3.98 4.80
CA ARG A 133 8.43 5.37 4.38
C ARG A 133 8.09 6.21 5.61
N CYS A 134 9.09 6.87 6.19
CA CYS A 134 8.87 7.84 7.25
C CYS A 134 8.15 9.08 6.69
N ARG A 135 6.86 9.26 7.03
CA ARG A 135 6.15 10.50 6.72
C ARG A 135 6.51 11.55 7.77
N MET A 136 7.33 12.53 7.40
CA MET A 136 7.57 13.70 8.23
C MET A 136 6.35 14.63 8.16
N VAL A 137 5.59 14.74 9.25
CA VAL A 137 4.45 15.66 9.36
C VAL A 137 4.78 16.71 10.40
N ARG A 138 4.87 17.98 9.97
CA ARG A 138 5.01 19.12 10.89
C ARG A 138 4.20 20.31 10.36
N GLN A 139 3.60 21.08 11.27
CA GLN A 139 2.93 22.32 10.90
C GLN A 139 4.00 23.39 10.56
N LEU A 140 4.36 23.48 9.28
CA LEU A 140 5.45 24.35 8.80
C LEU A 140 5.21 25.83 9.10
N ARG A 141 3.94 26.27 9.22
CA ARG A 141 3.59 27.65 9.57
C ARG A 141 3.82 28.01 11.05
N GLN A 142 3.98 27.00 11.91
CA GLN A 142 4.10 27.19 13.36
C GLN A 142 5.52 26.86 13.87
N THR A 143 6.42 26.44 12.98
CA THR A 143 7.80 26.09 13.32
C THR A 143 8.73 27.05 12.58
N PRO A 144 9.56 27.85 13.29
CA PRO A 144 10.63 28.60 12.66
C PRO A 144 11.59 27.62 11.97
N ILE A 145 11.68 27.68 10.65
CA ILE A 145 12.65 26.91 9.87
C ILE A 145 13.89 27.80 9.71
N PRO A 146 15.09 27.35 10.13
CA PRO A 146 16.30 28.13 9.92
C PRO A 146 16.53 28.30 8.41
N VAL A 147 16.67 29.55 7.97
CA VAL A 147 17.13 29.83 6.60
C VAL A 147 18.63 29.57 6.60
N LEU A 148 19.04 28.48 5.96
CA LEU A 148 20.45 28.19 5.74
C LEU A 148 20.96 29.05 4.57
N PRO A 149 22.15 29.66 4.68
CA PRO A 149 22.74 30.39 3.58
C PRO A 149 23.00 29.45 2.40
N VAL A 150 22.64 29.89 1.20
CA VAL A 150 23.01 29.19 -0.03
C VAL A 150 24.50 29.50 -0.30
N PRO A 151 25.35 28.49 -0.56
CA PRO A 151 26.78 28.75 -0.82
C PRO A 151 26.97 29.66 -2.05
N ASP A 152 28.02 30.49 -2.06
CA ASP A 152 28.22 31.61 -3.01
C ASP A 152 28.10 31.28 -4.50
N LYS A 153 28.29 30.00 -4.89
CA LYS A 153 28.20 29.52 -6.28
C LYS A 153 26.82 29.02 -6.69
N TYR A 154 25.85 29.04 -5.77
CA TYR A 154 24.53 28.48 -5.96
C TYR A 154 23.47 29.55 -5.77
N HIS A 155 22.38 29.43 -6.53
CA HIS A 155 21.24 30.31 -6.43
C HIS A 155 19.96 29.47 -6.43
N LEU A 156 19.01 29.84 -5.58
CA LEU A 156 17.66 29.29 -5.62
C LEU A 156 16.79 30.26 -6.42
N VAL A 157 16.24 29.79 -7.52
CA VAL A 157 15.33 30.55 -8.39
C VAL A 157 14.00 29.82 -8.51
N ARG A 158 12.96 30.53 -8.96
CA ARG A 158 11.68 29.89 -9.30
C ARG A 158 11.89 28.95 -10.49
N TRP A 159 11.11 27.87 -10.54
CA TRP A 159 11.05 26.99 -11.70
C TRP A 159 10.79 27.79 -12.99
N ASP A 160 11.57 27.50 -14.02
CA ASP A 160 11.52 28.15 -15.33
C ASP A 160 11.73 27.09 -16.42
N ASP A 161 10.74 26.95 -17.29
CA ASP A 161 10.72 25.96 -18.36
C ASP A 161 11.83 26.19 -19.40
N ALA A 162 12.45 27.38 -19.42
CA ALA A 162 13.64 27.64 -20.22
C ALA A 162 14.83 26.70 -19.90
N HIS A 163 14.82 26.08 -18.71
CA HIS A 163 15.87 25.15 -18.26
C HIS A 163 15.42 23.68 -18.24
N GLN A 164 14.28 23.35 -18.85
CA GLN A 164 13.64 22.04 -18.77
C GLN A 164 14.57 20.89 -19.21
N GLU A 165 15.32 21.08 -20.30
CA GLU A 165 16.23 20.07 -20.82
C GLU A 165 17.38 19.78 -19.84
N GLN A 166 17.99 20.81 -19.23
CA GLN A 166 19.04 20.62 -18.23
C GLN A 166 18.50 19.97 -16.96
N ILE A 167 17.27 20.29 -16.57
CA ILE A 167 16.58 19.68 -15.42
C ILE A 167 16.35 18.19 -15.67
N GLU A 168 15.86 17.81 -16.85
CA GLU A 168 15.64 16.41 -17.22
C GLU A 168 16.94 15.62 -17.25
N GLN A 169 18.00 16.19 -17.81
CA GLN A 169 19.34 15.59 -17.80
C GLN A 169 19.85 15.40 -16.37
N LEU A 170 19.70 16.40 -15.50
CA LEU A 170 20.09 16.32 -14.10
C LEU A 170 19.28 15.27 -13.35
N ALA A 171 17.96 15.19 -13.58
CA ALA A 171 17.11 14.16 -13.01
C ALA A 171 17.57 12.77 -13.45
N MET A 172 17.83 12.57 -14.74
CA MET A 172 18.34 11.31 -15.27
C MET A 172 19.69 10.91 -14.67
N ILE A 173 20.60 11.87 -14.43
CA ILE A 173 21.88 11.63 -13.76
C ILE A 173 21.66 11.25 -12.29
N ALA A 174 20.79 11.97 -11.59
CA ALA A 174 20.47 11.71 -10.18
C ALA A 174 19.81 10.33 -9.98
N TYR A 175 18.97 9.91 -10.93
CA TYR A 175 18.34 8.58 -10.92
C TYR A 175 19.28 7.45 -11.34
N ARG A 176 20.32 7.73 -12.14
CA ARG A 176 21.22 6.69 -12.68
C ARG A 176 21.97 5.93 -11.59
N ASP A 177 22.37 6.64 -10.53
CA ASP A 177 23.08 6.08 -9.38
C ASP A 177 22.21 6.03 -8.12
N SER A 178 20.92 6.34 -8.22
CA SER A 178 19.99 6.17 -7.10
C SER A 178 19.72 4.68 -6.90
N ILE A 179 20.15 4.15 -5.75
CA ILE A 179 19.75 2.82 -5.30
C ILE A 179 18.29 2.89 -4.86
N ASP A 180 17.37 2.84 -5.82
CA ASP A 180 16.02 2.40 -5.54
C ASP A 180 16.09 0.87 -5.44
N ALA A 181 16.16 0.37 -4.21
CA ALA A 181 16.17 -1.05 -3.93
C ALA A 181 14.81 -1.64 -4.34
N VAL A 182 14.75 -2.24 -5.52
CA VAL A 182 13.59 -2.99 -6.01
C VAL A 182 13.98 -4.46 -6.01
N VAL A 183 13.17 -5.28 -5.33
CA VAL A 183 13.28 -6.74 -5.40
C VAL A 183 12.64 -7.19 -6.70
N VAL A 184 13.41 -7.86 -7.53
CA VAL A 184 12.95 -8.61 -8.70
C VAL A 184 13.00 -10.09 -8.31
N PRO A 185 11.92 -10.87 -8.47
CA PRO A 185 11.99 -12.31 -8.23
C PRO A 185 12.95 -12.96 -9.23
N ASP A 186 13.78 -13.89 -8.76
CA ASP A 186 14.58 -14.74 -9.66
C ASP A 186 13.62 -15.65 -10.45
N THR A 187 13.77 -15.61 -11.77
CA THR A 187 13.03 -16.42 -12.77
C THR A 187 13.09 -17.92 -12.49
#